data_AF-A0A3D5A501-F1
#
_entry.id   AF-A0A3D5A501-F1
#
_cell.length_a   1.000
_cell.length_b   1.000
_cell.length_c   1.000
_cell.angle_alpha   90.00
_cell.angle_beta   90.00
_cell.angle_gamma   90.00
#
_symmetry.space_group_name_H-M   'P 1'
#
loop_
_entity.id
_entity.type
_entity.pdbx_description
1 polymer ?
#
loop_
_entity_poly.entity_id
_entity_poly.type
_entity_poly.pdbx_seq_one_letter_code
_entity_poly.pdbx_strand_id
1 'polypeptide(L)'
;MVTKSPAEVKMMTTKQFESGQDLIFKSIISLLQSESYIVDRADKETGLINASKRIENKNAASQRFWTGSSKDANTSKAMFYVEAVNDDVTEVKISMYEGSETSRSGYWGQVNKDSREQMIYEPRVYQEWFQSLQAEVERRKALGR
;
A
#
# COMPACT_ATOMS: atom_id res chain seq x y z
N MET A 1 7.88 19.16 -7.95
CA MET A 1 6.87 18.20 -8.47
C MET A 1 7.60 17.31 -9.45
N VAL A 2 7.65 16.00 -9.20
CA VAL A 2 8.14 15.05 -10.20
C VAL A 2 6.94 14.72 -11.08
N THR A 3 6.90 15.28 -12.29
CA THR A 3 5.80 15.08 -13.23
C THR A 3 6.13 13.87 -14.10
N LYS A 4 6.02 12.65 -13.55
CA LYS A 4 6.07 11.44 -14.38
C LYS A 4 4.85 11.44 -15.32
N SER A 5 5.06 11.07 -16.58
CA SER A 5 3.97 10.87 -17.52
C SER A 5 3.09 9.69 -17.10
N PRO A 6 1.80 9.66 -17.50
CA PRO A 6 0.93 8.52 -17.20
C PRO A 6 1.50 7.17 -17.67
N ALA A 7 2.25 7.16 -18.78
CA ALA A 7 2.90 5.96 -19.30
C ALA A 7 4.02 5.46 -18.37
N GLU A 8 4.89 6.36 -17.90
CA GLU A 8 5.95 6.01 -16.95
C GLU A 8 5.38 5.50 -15.62
N VAL A 9 4.28 6.11 -15.15
CA VAL A 9 3.58 5.62 -13.95
C VAL A 9 3.03 4.22 -14.19
N LYS A 10 2.40 3.97 -15.34
CA LYS A 10 1.88 2.63 -15.68
C LYS A 10 2.99 1.58 -15.69
N MET A 11 4.11 1.86 -16.37
CA MET A 11 5.25 0.94 -16.45
C MET A 11 5.87 0.64 -15.08
N MET A 12 5.92 1.64 -14.21
CA MET A 12 6.43 1.50 -12.84
C MET A 12 5.48 0.68 -11.95
N THR A 13 4.18 0.85 -12.13
CA THR A 13 3.15 0.35 -11.22
C THR A 13 2.53 -0.97 -11.64
N THR A 14 2.91 -1.53 -12.80
CA THR A 14 2.26 -2.71 -13.39
C THR A 14 3.27 -3.78 -13.73
N LYS A 15 2.97 -5.03 -13.41
CA LYS A 15 3.80 -6.19 -13.79
C LYS A 15 2.94 -7.43 -14.01
N GLN A 16 3.34 -8.26 -14.96
CA GLN A 16 2.72 -9.56 -15.22
C GLN A 16 3.46 -10.68 -14.51
N PHE A 17 2.70 -11.68 -14.08
CA PHE A 17 3.18 -12.87 -13.38
C PHE A 17 2.69 -14.12 -14.10
N GLU A 18 3.59 -15.08 -14.30
CA GLU A 18 3.29 -16.41 -14.85
C GLU A 18 2.68 -17.29 -13.74
N SER A 19 1.46 -16.95 -13.35
CA SER A 19 0.60 -17.68 -12.43
C SER A 19 -0.86 -17.26 -12.59
N GLY A 20 -1.77 -18.20 -12.29
CA GLY A 20 -3.20 -17.92 -12.26
C GLY A 20 -3.60 -16.93 -11.16
N GLN A 21 -4.71 -16.23 -11.40
CA GLN A 21 -5.19 -15.12 -10.56
C GLN A 21 -5.39 -15.50 -9.09
N ASP A 22 -5.89 -16.71 -8.83
CA ASP A 22 -6.18 -17.18 -7.47
C ASP A 22 -4.90 -17.26 -6.61
N LEU A 23 -3.83 -17.78 -7.19
CA LEU A 23 -2.52 -17.88 -6.53
C LEU A 23 -1.95 -16.49 -6.27
N ILE A 24 -1.99 -15.60 -7.26
CA ILE A 24 -1.51 -14.22 -7.13
C ILE A 24 -2.29 -13.47 -6.05
N PHE A 25 -3.62 -13.56 -6.07
CA PHE A 25 -4.48 -12.87 -5.11
C PHE A 25 -4.17 -13.29 -3.67
N LYS A 26 -4.06 -14.61 -3.42
CA LYS A 26 -3.68 -15.14 -2.11
C LYS A 26 -2.25 -14.74 -1.71
N SER A 27 -1.33 -14.64 -2.66
CA SER A 27 0.06 -14.21 -2.43
C SER A 27 0.12 -12.74 -2.00
N ILE A 28 -0.66 -11.87 -2.64
CA ILE A 28 -0.73 -10.44 -2.28
C ILE A 28 -1.24 -10.27 -0.84
N ILE A 29 -2.33 -10.96 -0.46
CA ILE A 29 -2.86 -10.92 0.91
C ILE A 29 -1.82 -11.37 1.93
N SER A 30 -1.08 -12.44 1.62
CA SER A 30 0.00 -12.96 2.46
C SER A 30 1.15 -11.96 2.64
N LEU A 31 1.59 -11.36 1.54
CA LEU A 31 2.64 -10.35 1.54
C LEU A 31 2.22 -9.14 2.39
N LEU A 32 1.01 -8.64 2.18
CA LEU A 32 0.43 -7.54 2.97
C LEU A 32 0.44 -7.84 4.47
N GLN A 33 0.02 -9.05 4.86
CA GLN A 33 0.05 -9.46 6.27
C GLN A 33 1.48 -9.52 6.82
N SER A 34 2.44 -10.03 6.05
CA SER A 34 3.85 -10.07 6.46
C SER A 34 4.44 -8.67 6.64
N GLU A 35 4.03 -7.71 5.82
CA GLU A 35 4.40 -6.30 5.91
C GLU A 35 3.60 -5.53 6.96
N SER A 36 2.77 -6.22 7.76
CA SER A 36 1.92 -5.64 8.81
C SER A 36 0.92 -4.61 8.28
N TYR A 37 0.45 -4.77 7.05
CA TYR A 37 -0.72 -4.04 6.55
C TYR A 37 -2.00 -4.71 7.03
N ILE A 38 -3.00 -3.90 7.34
CA ILE A 38 -4.37 -4.32 7.58
C ILE A 38 -5.06 -4.34 6.22
N VAL A 39 -5.62 -5.49 5.84
CA VAL A 39 -6.43 -5.59 4.61
C VAL A 39 -7.81 -5.00 4.89
N ASP A 40 -8.09 -3.86 4.29
CA ASP A 40 -9.35 -3.13 4.49
C ASP A 40 -10.47 -3.69 3.58
N ARG A 41 -10.11 -4.10 2.36
CA ARG A 41 -11.01 -4.72 1.40
C ARG A 41 -10.24 -5.67 0.52
N ALA A 42 -10.82 -6.84 0.25
CA ALA A 42 -10.33 -7.77 -0.75
C ALA A 42 -11.54 -8.37 -1.48
N ASP A 43 -11.61 -8.12 -2.78
CA ASP A 43 -12.67 -8.61 -3.65
C ASP A 43 -12.04 -9.27 -4.87
N LYS A 44 -12.19 -10.59 -4.95
CA LYS A 44 -11.61 -11.39 -6.01
C LYS A 44 -12.35 -11.24 -7.34
N GLU A 45 -13.66 -10.94 -7.32
CA GLU A 45 -14.45 -10.76 -8.54
C GLU A 45 -14.01 -9.50 -9.29
N THR A 46 -13.75 -8.42 -8.55
CA THR A 46 -13.25 -7.17 -9.13
C THR A 46 -11.71 -7.09 -9.19
N GLY A 47 -11.01 -8.05 -8.59
CA GLY A 47 -9.54 -8.08 -8.52
C GLY A 47 -8.94 -7.01 -7.59
N LEU A 48 -9.76 -6.36 -6.76
CA LEU A 48 -9.33 -5.22 -5.93
C LEU A 48 -8.91 -5.65 -4.53
N ILE A 49 -7.73 -5.20 -4.10
CA ILE A 49 -7.27 -5.33 -2.72
C ILE A 49 -6.81 -3.96 -2.23
N ASN A 50 -7.40 -3.48 -1.14
CA ASN A 50 -7.00 -2.26 -0.45
C ASN A 50 -6.48 -2.62 0.93
N ALA A 51 -5.35 -2.04 1.29
CA ALA A 51 -4.74 -2.24 2.59
C ALA A 51 -4.11 -0.96 3.12
N SER A 52 -4.09 -0.82 4.44
CA SER A 52 -3.55 0.32 5.14
C SER A 52 -2.63 -0.08 6.28
N LYS A 53 -1.63 0.75 6.52
CA LYS A 53 -0.68 0.61 7.62
C LYS A 53 -0.59 1.94 8.33
N ARG A 54 -0.80 1.95 9.64
CA ARG A 54 -0.71 3.12 10.50
C ARG A 54 0.35 2.89 11.55
N ILE A 55 1.39 3.73 11.55
CA ILE A 55 2.44 3.70 12.56
C ILE A 55 2.23 4.90 13.47
N GLU A 56 1.75 4.64 14.68
CA GLU A 56 1.49 5.67 15.67
C GLU A 56 2.79 6.26 16.23
N ASN A 57 2.82 7.59 16.36
CA ASN A 57 3.89 8.28 17.04
C ASN A 57 3.58 8.35 18.55
N LYS A 58 4.30 7.53 19.33
CA LYS A 58 4.15 7.46 20.80
C LYS A 58 4.40 8.81 21.51
N ASN A 59 5.08 9.75 20.87
CA ASN A 59 5.41 11.07 21.42
C ASN A 59 4.44 12.18 20.97
N ALA A 60 3.36 11.85 20.25
CA ALA A 60 2.46 12.85 19.69
C ALA A 60 1.81 13.74 20.77
N ALA A 61 1.42 13.17 21.91
CA ALA A 61 0.78 13.91 23.00
C ALA A 61 1.72 14.94 23.65
N SER A 62 2.97 14.57 23.91
CA SER A 62 3.97 15.49 24.47
C SER A 62 4.36 16.58 23.48
N GLN A 63 4.56 16.24 22.20
CA GLN A 63 4.81 17.24 21.15
C GLN A 63 3.68 18.27 21.05
N ARG A 64 2.42 17.82 21.05
CA ARG A 64 1.25 18.72 21.00
C ARG A 64 1.18 19.66 22.19
N PHE A 65 1.51 19.17 23.39
CA PHE A 65 1.52 19.97 24.61
C PHE A 65 2.57 21.10 24.55
N TRP A 66 3.75 20.82 24.00
CA TRP A 66 4.85 21.80 23.96
C TRP A 66 4.81 22.75 22.75
N THR A 67 4.39 22.27 21.57
CA THR A 67 4.48 23.03 20.31
C THR A 67 3.12 23.38 19.70
N GLY A 68 2.02 23.00 20.34
CA GLY A 68 0.65 23.21 19.82
C GLY A 68 0.28 22.35 18.61
N SER A 69 1.19 21.51 18.12
CA SER A 69 0.99 20.63 16.96
C SER A 69 1.77 19.32 17.10
N SER A 70 1.26 18.25 16.51
CA SER A 70 1.93 16.95 16.53
C SER A 70 1.73 16.18 15.23
N LYS A 71 2.77 15.45 14.82
CA LYS A 71 2.66 14.41 13.80
C LYS A 71 2.24 13.12 14.50
N ASP A 72 0.96 12.77 14.39
CA ASP A 72 0.33 11.72 15.20
C ASP A 72 0.62 10.32 14.67
N ALA A 73 0.67 10.15 13.35
CA ALA A 73 0.98 8.88 12.72
C ALA A 73 1.55 9.08 11.33
N ASN A 74 2.37 8.11 10.90
CA ASN A 74 2.63 7.89 9.47
C ASN A 74 1.61 6.88 8.96
N THR A 75 1.01 7.17 7.81
CA THR A 75 0.06 6.29 7.15
C THR A 75 0.66 5.83 5.82
N SER A 76 0.50 4.55 5.50
CA SER A 76 0.76 4.02 4.18
C SER A 76 -0.46 3.26 3.70
N LYS A 77 -0.86 3.47 2.45
CA LYS A 77 -1.92 2.70 1.80
C LYS A 77 -1.35 2.01 0.60
N ALA A 78 -1.71 0.75 0.42
CA ALA A 78 -1.36 -0.03 -0.75
C ALA A 78 -2.67 -0.54 -1.40
N MET A 79 -2.82 -0.24 -2.68
CA MET A 79 -3.95 -0.69 -3.48
C MET A 79 -3.41 -1.59 -4.59
N PHE A 80 -4.04 -2.75 -4.76
CA PHE A 80 -3.74 -3.70 -5.81
C PHE A 80 -4.97 -3.89 -6.69
N TYR A 81 -4.71 -4.02 -7.99
CA TYR A 81 -5.68 -4.48 -8.97
C TYR A 81 -5.08 -5.68 -9.70
N VAL A 82 -5.81 -6.79 -9.71
CA VAL A 82 -5.34 -8.11 -10.13
C VAL A 82 -6.27 -8.66 -11.21
N GLU A 83 -5.77 -8.78 -12.43
CA GLU A 83 -6.55 -9.19 -13.60
C GLU A 83 -5.91 -10.40 -14.28
N ALA A 84 -6.71 -11.44 -14.54
CA ALA A 84 -6.26 -12.58 -15.34
C ALA A 84 -6.17 -12.17 -16.81
N VAL A 85 -4.98 -12.26 -17.39
CA VAL A 85 -4.77 -12.09 -18.84
C VAL A 85 -5.20 -13.39 -19.55
N ASN A 86 -4.87 -14.53 -18.94
CA ASN A 86 -5.33 -15.87 -19.29
C ASN A 86 -5.23 -16.77 -18.04
N ASP A 87 -5.43 -18.07 -18.19
CA ASP A 87 -5.45 -19.03 -17.07
C ASP A 87 -4.10 -19.11 -16.31
N ASP A 88 -2.98 -18.83 -16.99
CA ASP A 88 -1.62 -18.97 -16.47
C ASP A 88 -0.89 -17.63 -16.28
N VAL A 89 -1.48 -16.52 -16.70
CA VAL A 89 -0.85 -15.18 -16.66
C VAL A 89 -1.79 -14.17 -16.02
N THR A 90 -1.29 -13.49 -15.00
CA THR A 90 -2.03 -12.45 -14.27
C THR A 90 -1.26 -11.14 -14.29
N GLU A 91 -1.93 -10.05 -14.62
CA GLU A 91 -1.42 -8.69 -14.49
C GLU A 91 -1.76 -8.12 -13.11
N VAL A 92 -0.76 -7.53 -12.45
CA VAL A 92 -0.92 -6.87 -11.16
C VAL A 92 -0.50 -5.42 -11.30
N LYS A 93 -1.40 -4.52 -10.91
CA LYS A 93 -1.11 -3.10 -10.73
C LYS A 93 -1.10 -2.75 -9.25
N ILE A 94 -0.08 -2.01 -8.81
CA ILE A 94 0.10 -1.53 -7.45
C ILE A 94 0.02 -0.01 -7.43
N SER A 95 -0.70 0.58 -6.48
CA SER A 95 -0.69 2.01 -6.23
C SER A 95 -0.47 2.25 -4.74
N MET A 96 0.65 2.89 -4.41
CA MET A 96 1.03 3.15 -3.02
C MET A 96 0.94 4.63 -2.70
N TYR A 97 0.40 4.92 -1.52
CA TYR A 97 0.30 6.25 -0.97
C TYR A 97 1.01 6.28 0.37
N GLU A 98 1.76 7.35 0.61
CA GLU A 98 2.27 7.69 1.92
C GLU A 98 1.62 8.97 2.40
N GLY A 99 1.48 9.07 3.72
CA GLY A 99 0.88 10.22 4.33
C GLY A 99 1.26 10.37 5.79
N SER A 100 0.76 11.45 6.36
CA SER A 100 0.85 11.67 7.78
C SER A 100 -0.41 12.32 8.30
N GLU A 101 -0.83 11.86 9.46
CA GLU A 101 -1.86 12.53 10.23
C GLU A 101 -1.19 13.53 11.16
N THR A 102 -1.63 14.78 11.06
CA THR A 102 -1.19 15.84 11.96
C THR A 102 -2.38 16.37 12.74
N SER A 103 -2.20 16.54 14.04
CA SER A 103 -3.19 17.18 14.90
C SER A 103 -2.70 18.55 15.33
N ARG A 104 -3.59 19.53 15.30
CA ARG A 104 -3.36 20.88 15.84
C ARG A 104 -4.40 21.21 16.89
N SER A 105 -3.98 21.92 17.94
CA SER A 105 -4.92 22.48 18.92
C SER A 105 -5.72 23.60 18.24
N GLY A 106 -7.04 23.47 18.24
CA GLY A 106 -8.00 24.49 17.83
C GLY A 106 -8.43 25.38 19.00
N TYR A 107 -9.18 26.44 18.69
CA TYR A 107 -9.87 27.24 19.70
C TYR A 107 -10.92 26.38 20.42
N TRP A 108 -11.08 26.54 21.74
CA TRP A 108 -12.04 25.81 22.59
C TRP A 108 -11.80 24.29 22.75
N GLY A 109 -10.54 23.84 22.78
CA GLY A 109 -10.19 22.45 23.11
C GLY A 109 -10.46 21.43 22.00
N GLN A 110 -10.83 21.88 20.80
CA GLN A 110 -10.97 21.01 19.63
C GLN A 110 -9.60 20.61 19.09
N VAL A 111 -9.46 19.37 18.62
CA VAL A 111 -8.25 18.89 17.92
C VAL A 111 -8.59 18.72 16.45
N ASN A 112 -7.98 19.54 15.59
CA ASN A 112 -8.15 19.45 14.15
C ASN A 112 -7.16 18.46 13.56
N LYS A 113 -7.65 17.44 12.85
CA LYS A 113 -6.85 16.44 12.14
C LYS A 113 -6.73 16.81 10.67
N ASP A 114 -5.50 16.88 10.16
CA ASP A 114 -5.18 17.04 8.75
C ASP A 114 -4.46 15.78 8.26
N SER A 115 -4.99 15.14 7.22
CA SER A 115 -4.41 13.99 6.55
C SER A 115 -3.99 14.39 5.14
N ARG A 116 -2.69 14.28 4.85
CA ARG A 116 -2.18 14.43 3.48
C ARG A 116 -1.68 13.09 3.00
N GLU A 117 -2.20 12.63 1.86
CA GLU A 117 -1.78 11.41 1.20
C GLU A 117 -1.20 11.79 -0.17
N GLN A 118 -0.01 11.29 -0.47
CA GLN A 118 0.65 11.49 -1.74
C GLN A 118 1.04 10.13 -2.31
N MET A 119 0.81 9.94 -3.61
CA MET A 119 1.25 8.72 -4.28
C MET A 119 2.78 8.68 -4.29
N ILE A 120 3.33 7.50 -4.01
CA ILE A 120 4.76 7.25 -4.09
C ILE A 120 5.12 7.12 -5.58
N TYR A 121 6.01 7.98 -6.07
CA TYR A 121 6.49 7.98 -7.47
C TYR A 121 7.94 7.47 -7.61
N GLU A 122 8.43 6.73 -6.60
CA GLU A 122 9.78 6.14 -6.58
C GLU A 122 9.75 4.73 -7.19
N PRO A 123 10.36 4.49 -8.37
CA PRO A 123 10.28 3.20 -9.04
C PRO A 123 10.84 2.02 -8.24
N ARG A 124 11.88 2.28 -7.44
CA ARG A 124 12.52 1.25 -6.62
C ARG A 124 11.54 0.60 -5.65
N VAL A 125 10.63 1.37 -5.06
CA VAL A 125 9.64 0.84 -4.11
C VAL A 125 8.74 -0.20 -4.80
N TYR A 126 8.24 0.10 -5.99
CA TYR A 126 7.42 -0.84 -6.76
C TYR A 126 8.21 -2.08 -7.20
N GLN A 127 9.47 -1.92 -7.60
CA GLN A 127 10.34 -3.04 -7.94
C GLN A 127 10.53 -4.00 -6.76
N GLU A 128 10.78 -3.47 -5.56
CA GLU A 128 10.94 -4.27 -4.34
C GLU A 128 9.64 -5.01 -3.97
N TRP A 129 8.47 -4.35 -4.11
CA TRP A 129 7.17 -5.00 -3.91
C TRP A 129 6.92 -6.12 -4.92
N PHE A 130 7.20 -5.90 -6.20
CA PHE A 130 7.04 -6.92 -7.24
C PHE A 130 8.00 -8.10 -7.07
N GLN A 131 9.23 -7.86 -6.62
CA GLN A 131 10.18 -8.92 -6.30
C GLN A 131 9.70 -9.74 -5.11
N SER A 132 9.21 -9.08 -4.06
CA SER A 132 8.66 -9.74 -2.87
C SER A 132 7.42 -10.57 -3.20
N LEU A 133 6.54 -10.03 -4.05
CA LEU A 133 5.37 -10.76 -4.54
C LEU A 133 5.79 -11.98 -5.37
N GLN A 134 6.77 -11.85 -6.26
CA GLN A 134 7.29 -13.00 -7.02
C GLN A 134 7.79 -14.10 -6.08
N ALA A 135 8.58 -13.74 -5.07
CA ALA A 135 9.11 -14.71 -4.11
C ALA A 135 8.00 -15.43 -3.33
N GLU A 136 6.95 -14.69 -2.94
CA GLU A 136 5.79 -15.26 -2.25
C GLU A 136 4.96 -16.20 -3.14
N VAL A 137 4.83 -15.87 -4.43
CA VAL A 137 4.17 -16.73 -5.42
C VAL A 137 4.93 -18.03 -5.59
N GLU A 138 6.26 -17.98 -5.81
CA GLU A 138 7.10 -19.17 -5.96
C GLU A 138 7.10 -20.03 -4.68
N ARG A 139 7.13 -19.41 -3.51
CA ARG A 139 6.98 -20.11 -2.22
C ARG A 139 5.67 -20.90 -2.16
N ARG A 140 4.55 -20.31 -2.61
CA ARG A 140 3.23 -20.95 -2.58
C ARG A 140 3.11 -22.08 -3.60
N LYS A 141 3.66 -21.90 -4.81
CA LYS A 141 3.79 -22.99 -5.81
C LYS A 141 4.53 -24.19 -5.21
N ALA A 142 5.66 -23.95 -4.54
CA ALA A 142 6.45 -25.00 -3.91
C ALA A 142 5.71 -25.74 -2.79
N LEU A 143 4.72 -25.11 -2.15
CA LEU A 143 3.86 -25.73 -1.14
C LEU A 143 2.66 -26.50 -1.74
N GLY A 144 2.54 -26.58 -3.07
CA GLY A 144 1.43 -27.24 -3.75
C GLY A 144 0.09 -26.51 -3.59
N ARG A 145 0.13 -25.18 -3.45
CA ARG A 145 -1.03 -24.31 -3.24
C ARG A 145 -1.27 -23.35 -4.38
#